data_AF-A0A183GRM4-F1
#
_entry.id   AF-A0A183GRM4-F1
#
_cell.length_a   1.000
_cell.length_b   1.000
_cell.length_c   1.000
_cell.angle_alpha   90.00
_cell.angle_beta   90.00
_cell.angle_gamma   90.00
#
_symmetry.space_group_name_H-M   'P 1'
#
loop_
_entity.id
_entity.type
_entity.pdbx_description
1 polymer ?
#
loop_
_entity_poly.entity_id
_entity_poly.type
_entity_poly.pdbx_seq_one_letter_code
_entity_poly.pdbx_strand_id
1 'polypeptide(L)' 'MREIVSIHVGQAGVQIGSACWELLCLEHGVGADGKAREAKATFEHGSEQTFFAETYEGRFVPRTTFADLEPSVIGELR' A
#
# COMPACT_ATOMS: atom_id res chain seq x y z
N MET A 1 8.99 -13.20 10.82
CA MET A 1 8.47 -12.11 9.99
C MET A 1 7.78 -11.10 10.89
N ARG A 2 7.99 -9.80 10.70
CA ARG A 2 7.37 -8.74 11.50
C ARG A 2 6.52 -7.91 10.55
N GLU A 3 5.25 -7.72 10.88
CA GLU A 3 4.31 -6.98 10.04
C GLU A 3 4.10 -5.58 10.62
N ILE A 4 3.85 -4.60 9.76
CA ILE A 4 3.52 -3.23 10.14
C ILE A 4 2.16 -2.87 9.53
N VAL A 5 1.31 -2.23 10.32
CA VAL A 5 0.06 -1.63 9.86
C VAL A 5 0.20 -0.11 9.90
N SER A 6 0.09 0.53 8.76
CA SER A 6 0.09 1.99 8.64
C SER A 6 -1.32 2.53 8.85
N ILE A 7 -1.50 3.49 9.76
CA ILE A 7 -2.80 4.12 10.01
C ILE A 7 -2.69 5.60 9.71
N HIS A 8 -3.48 6.07 8.76
CA HIS A 8 -3.47 7.45 8.26
C HIS A 8 -4.80 8.11 8.63
N VAL A 9 -4.75 9.15 9.48
CA VAL A 9 -5.94 9.76 10.06
C VAL A 9 -6.04 11.24 9.71
N GLY A 10 -7.24 11.65 9.29
CA GLY A 10 -7.60 13.01 8.89
C GLY A 10 -6.96 13.44 7.57
N GLN A 11 -7.40 14.57 7.04
CA GLN A 11 -7.00 15.10 5.74
C GLN A 11 -5.48 15.02 5.46
N ALA A 12 -4.64 15.53 6.38
CA ALA A 12 -3.20 15.53 6.19
C ALA A 12 -2.61 14.10 6.16
N GLY A 13 -3.06 13.23 7.07
CA GLY A 13 -2.62 11.84 7.12
C GLY A 13 -3.00 11.08 5.85
N VAL A 14 -4.22 11.30 5.35
CA VAL A 14 -4.72 10.66 4.13
C VAL A 14 -3.91 11.08 2.89
N GLN A 15 -3.63 12.37 2.72
CA GLN A 15 -2.84 12.86 1.58
C GLN A 15 -1.40 12.35 1.61
N ILE A 16 -0.75 12.42 2.78
CA ILE A 16 0.62 11.92 2.94
C ILE A 16 0.65 10.40 2.73
N GLY A 17 -0.28 9.68 3.35
CA GLY A 17 -0.37 8.23 3.21
C GLY A 17 -0.57 7.78 1.77
N SER A 18 -1.41 8.49 1.01
CA SER A 18 -1.61 8.25 -0.43
C SER A 18 -0.30 8.34 -1.21
N ALA A 19 0.42 9.48 -1.08
CA ALA A 19 1.70 9.69 -1.76
C ALA A 19 2.77 8.68 -1.32
N CYS A 20 2.83 8.35 -0.02
CA CYS A 20 3.75 7.33 0.49
C CYS A 20 3.47 5.95 -0.12
N TRP A 21 2.20 5.55 -0.22
CA TRP A 21 1.84 4.25 -0.79
C TRP A 21 2.04 4.20 -2.31
N GLU A 22 1.83 5.31 -3.03
CA GLU A 22 2.18 5.41 -4.44
C GLU A 22 3.68 5.15 -4.65
N LEU A 23 4.53 5.81 -3.85
CA LEU A 23 5.98 5.61 -3.92
C LEU A 23 6.39 4.18 -3.52
N LEU A 24 5.83 3.63 -2.44
CA LEU A 24 6.08 2.25 -2.00
C LEU A 24 5.73 1.24 -3.09
N CYS A 25 4.59 1.41 -3.77
CA CYS A 25 4.20 0.57 -4.90
C CYS A 25 5.19 0.67 -6.06
N LEU A 26 5.67 1.88 -6.40
CA LEU A 26 6.68 2.08 -7.43
C LEU A 26 8.01 1.41 -7.08
N GLU A 27 8.50 1.60 -5.85
CA GLU A 27 9.75 1.02 -5.36
C GLU A 27 9.72 -0.52 -5.37
N HIS A 28 8.56 -1.12 -5.07
CA HIS A 28 8.37 -2.57 -5.02
C HIS A 28 7.82 -3.17 -6.33
N GLY A 29 7.68 -2.36 -7.38
CA GLY A 29 7.16 -2.82 -8.67
C GLY A 29 5.72 -3.33 -8.61
N VAL A 30 4.90 -2.84 -7.69
CA VAL A 30 3.48 -3.16 -7.56
C VAL A 30 2.66 -2.16 -8.40
N GLY A 31 1.85 -2.68 -9.31
CA GLY A 31 0.91 -1.89 -10.11
C GLY A 31 -0.28 -1.41 -9.29
N ALA A 32 -1.01 -0.42 -9.81
CA ALA A 32 -2.23 0.09 -9.19
C ALA A 32 -3.34 -0.98 -9.05
N ASP A 33 -3.28 -2.07 -9.83
CA ASP A 33 -4.16 -3.23 -9.72
C ASP A 33 -3.68 -4.27 -8.69
N GLY A 34 -2.59 -3.97 -7.97
CA GLY A 34 -1.97 -4.84 -6.98
C GLY A 34 -1.11 -5.95 -7.59
N LYS A 35 -0.85 -5.97 -8.89
CA LYS A 35 0.00 -7.01 -9.52
C LYS A 35 1.45 -6.56 -9.62
N ALA A 36 2.39 -7.49 -9.57
CA ALA A 36 3.79 -7.20 -9.88
C ALA A 36 3.92 -6.80 -11.37
N ARG A 37 4.64 -5.70 -11.64
CA ARG A 37 4.88 -5.15 -12.99
C ARG A 37 5.96 -5.94 -13.76
N GLU A 38 6.87 -6.59 -13.05
CA GLU A 38 7.90 -7.46 -13.63
C GLU A 38 7.79 -8.89 -13.06
N ALA A 39 8.12 -9.90 -13.88
CA ALA A 39 8.08 -11.32 -13.48
C ALA A 39 9.03 -11.68 -12.32
N LYS A 40 9.92 -10.76 -11.97
CA LYS A 40 10.68 -10.71 -10.73
C LYS A 40 10.76 -9.24 -10.31
N ALA A 41 9.74 -8.73 -9.64
CA ALA A 41 10.06 -7.90 -8.49
C ALA A 41 10.95 -8.80 -7.61
N THR A 42 12.25 -8.54 -7.58
CA THR A 42 13.21 -9.36 -6.84
C THR A 42 12.92 -9.15 -5.36
N PHE A 43 11.96 -9.94 -4.84
CA PHE A 43 11.52 -9.99 -3.44
C PHE A 43 12.59 -10.67 -2.57
N GLU A 44 13.84 -10.19 -2.66
CA GLU A 44 15.00 -10.99 -2.27
C GLU A 44 15.11 -11.22 -0.76
N HIS A 45 14.30 -10.58 0.08
CA HIS A 45 14.52 -10.65 1.54
C HIS A 45 13.25 -10.72 2.40
N GLY A 46 12.06 -10.87 1.81
CA GLY A 46 10.79 -11.03 2.54
C GLY A 46 10.38 -9.79 3.35
N SER A 47 11.05 -8.66 3.14
CA SER A 47 10.74 -7.36 3.75
C SER A 47 9.40 -6.80 3.28
N GLU A 48 8.89 -7.27 2.15
CA GLU A 48 7.68 -6.79 1.49
C GLU A 48 6.43 -7.30 2.22
N GLN A 49 6.50 -8.50 2.80
CA GLN A 49 5.43 -9.02 3.66
C GLN A 49 5.25 -8.20 4.94
N THR A 50 6.21 -7.33 5.27
CA THR A 50 6.08 -6.33 6.35
C THR A 50 4.99 -5.32 6.03
N PHE A 51 4.90 -4.85 4.79
CA PHE A 51 4.03 -3.75 4.36
C PHE A 51 2.85 -4.21 3.49
N PHE A 52 3.02 -5.29 2.73
CA PHE A 52 2.00 -5.86 1.86
C PHE A 52 1.56 -7.22 2.39
N ALA A 53 0.29 -7.54 2.16
CA ALA A 53 -0.24 -8.90 2.25
C ALA A 53 -0.43 -9.43 0.82
N GLU A 54 -0.07 -10.69 0.58
CA GLU A 54 -0.31 -11.33 -0.71
C GLU A 54 -1.58 -12.18 -0.64
N THR A 55 -2.47 -11.98 -1.60
CA THR A 55 -3.68 -12.80 -1.76
C THR A 55 -3.37 -14.08 -2.53
N TYR A 56 -4.27 -15.07 -2.46
CA TYR A 56 -4.13 -16.32 -3.23
C TYR A 56 -4.09 -16.13 -4.75
N GLU A 57 -4.57 -14.98 -5.26
CA GLU A 57 -4.53 -14.61 -6.68
C GLU A 57 -3.25 -13.87 -7.07
N GLY A 58 -2.26 -13.78 -6.16
CA GLY A 58 -0.99 -13.10 -6.40
C GLY A 58 -1.10 -11.57 -6.43
N ARG A 59 -2.15 -10.99 -5.81
CA ARG A 59 -2.25 -9.54 -5.59
C ARG A 59 -1.59 -9.12 -4.29
N PHE A 60 -0.78 -8.06 -4.33
CA PHE A 60 -0.21 -7.36 -3.19
C PHE A 60 -1.16 -6.29 -2.69
N VAL A 61 -1.58 -6.41 -1.43
CA VAL A 61 -2.52 -5.53 -0.75
C VAL A 61 -1.79 -4.76 0.35
N PRO A 62 -1.76 -3.42 0.33
CA PRO A 62 -1.18 -2.62 1.41
C PRO A 62 -1.79 -2.92 2.78
N ARG A 63 -0.94 -3.08 3.80
CA ARG A 63 -1.36 -3.18 5.22
C ARG A 63 -1.58 -1.78 5.77
N THR A 64 -2.67 -1.15 5.34
CA THR A 64 -2.97 0.24 5.67
C THR A 64 -4.43 0.45 6.00
N THR A 65 -4.72 1.48 6.80
CA THR A 65 -6.08 1.97 7.04
C THR A 65 -6.08 3.49 6.92
N PHE A 66 -7.02 4.01 6.13
CA PHE A 66 -7.28 5.44 6.01
C PHE A 66 -8.58 5.76 6.72
N ALA A 67 -8.59 6.81 7.55
CA ALA A 67 -9.77 7.25 8.27
C ALA A 67 -9.87 8.77 8.26
N ASP A 68 -11.04 9.29 7.89
CA ASP A 68 -11.35 10.71 7.95
C ASP A 68 -12.81 10.87 8.42
N LEU A 69 -13.11 11.98 9.12
CA LEU A 69 -14.46 12.31 9.56
C LEU A 69 -15.29 12.99 8.47
N GLU A 70 -14.64 13.38 7.36
CA GLU A 70 -15.27 13.97 6.19
C GLU A 70 -14.87 13.19 4.92
N PRO A 71 -15.78 13.08 3.92
CA PRO A 71 -15.55 12.22 2.76
C PRO A 71 -14.65 12.85 1.69
N SER A 72 -14.22 14.10 1.85
CA SER A 72 -13.55 14.89 0.82
C SER A 72 -12.29 14.19 0.29
N VAL A 73 -11.25 14.07 1.12
CA VAL A 73 -9.96 13.53 0.68
C VAL A 73 -9.96 12.01 0.62
N ILE A 74 -10.60 11.34 1.59
CA ILE A 74 -10.70 9.87 1.55
C ILE A 74 -11.57 9.36 0.38
N GLY A 75 -12.45 10.21 -0.16
CA GLY A 75 -13.25 9.90 -1.34
C GLY A 75 -12.43 9.85 -2.63
N GLU A 76 -11.34 10.61 -2.73
CA GLU A 76 -10.43 10.63 -3.89
C GLU A 76 -9.58 9.36 -4.02
N LEU A 77 -9.44 8.60 -2.93
CA LEU A 77 -8.67 7.34 -2.86
C LEU A 77 -9.46 6.09 -3.29
N ARG A 78 -10.77 6.21 -3.51
CA ARG A 78 -11.68 5.07 -3.77
C ARG A 78 -11.75 4.66 -5.23
#